data_AF-A0A2X4T953-F1
#
_entry.id   AF-A0A2X4T953-F1
#
_cell.length_a   1.000
_cell.length_b   1.000
_cell.length_c   1.000
_cell.angle_alpha   90.00
_cell.angle_beta   90.00
_cell.angle_gamma   90.00
#
_symmetry.space_group_name_H-M   'P 1'
#
loop_
_entity.id
_entity.type
_entity.pdbx_description
1 polymer ?
#
loop_
_entity_poly.entity_id
_entity_poly.type
_entity_poly.pdbx_seq_one_letter_code
_entity_poly.pdbx_strand_id
1 'polypeptide(L)'
;MKDIAHFNAIKGKRNIVSLNYAQREKENNEEDAMRLARINDRFKREGKPLLKKLDDLPKDYQEPDPYLDETVKIALDLAHLEQEKPAEQAAAGK
;
A
#
# COMPACT_ATOMS: atom_id res chain seq x y z
N MET A 1 -1.96 2.98 7.10
CA MET A 1 -3.19 3.39 7.81
C MET A 1 -3.65 4.83 7.56
N LYS A 2 -2.81 5.74 7.03
CA LYS A 2 -3.19 7.15 6.84
C LYS A 2 -4.28 7.37 5.77
N ASP A 3 -4.27 6.58 4.69
CA ASP A 3 -5.20 6.78 3.56
C ASP A 3 -6.66 6.46 3.90
N ILE A 4 -6.93 5.39 4.67
CA ILE A 4 -8.30 5.04 5.12
C ILE A 4 -8.86 6.15 6.02
N ALA A 5 -8.04 6.68 6.94
CA ALA A 5 -8.42 7.77 7.82
C ALA A 5 -8.69 9.06 7.03
N HIS A 6 -7.81 9.40 6.09
CA HIS A 6 -7.96 10.55 5.21
C HIS A 6 -9.24 10.46 4.38
N PHE A 7 -9.47 9.32 3.71
CA PHE A 7 -10.70 9.06 2.94
C PHE A 7 -11.96 9.22 3.80
N ASN A 8 -11.97 8.65 5.00
CA ASN A 8 -13.12 8.75 5.90
C ASN A 8 -13.41 10.19 6.36
N ALA A 9 -12.39 11.05 6.45
CA ALA A 9 -12.57 12.46 6.78
C ALA A 9 -13.17 13.27 5.62
N ILE A 10 -12.82 12.94 4.37
CA ILE A 10 -13.24 13.70 3.19
C ILE A 10 -14.47 13.14 2.48
N LYS A 11 -14.88 11.88 2.76
CA LYS A 11 -15.97 11.18 2.03
C LYS A 11 -17.28 11.96 1.98
N GLY A 12 -17.60 12.75 3.01
CA GLY A 12 -18.83 13.55 3.06
C GLY A 12 -18.88 14.69 2.05
N LYS A 13 -17.72 15.17 1.58
CA LYS A 13 -17.60 16.24 0.56
C LYS A 13 -17.19 15.70 -0.81
N ARG A 14 -17.10 14.38 -0.98
CA ARG A 14 -16.63 13.74 -2.23
C ARG A 14 -17.40 14.18 -3.47
N ASN A 15 -18.71 14.42 -3.33
CA ASN A 15 -19.58 14.83 -4.44
C ASN A 15 -19.66 16.36 -4.61
N ILE A 16 -18.90 17.13 -3.83
CA ILE A 16 -18.91 18.60 -3.83
C ILE A 16 -17.51 19.07 -4.22
N VAL A 17 -17.33 19.42 -5.49
CA VAL A 17 -16.05 19.90 -6.02
C VAL A 17 -16.03 21.43 -5.97
N SER A 18 -14.95 22.00 -5.45
CA SER A 18 -14.75 23.45 -5.49
C SER A 18 -14.51 23.92 -6.91
N LEU A 19 -15.17 25.00 -7.32
CA LEU A 19 -14.95 25.67 -8.61
C LEU A 19 -13.86 26.75 -8.53
N ASN A 20 -13.25 26.94 -7.35
CA ASN A 20 -12.16 27.89 -7.18
C ASN A 20 -10.85 27.27 -7.69
N TYR A 21 -10.24 27.91 -8.68
CA TYR A 21 -8.99 27.44 -9.29
C TYR A 21 -7.85 27.30 -8.28
N ALA A 22 -7.58 28.33 -7.47
CA ALA A 22 -6.48 28.32 -6.50
C ALA A 22 -6.65 27.21 -5.44
N GLN A 23 -7.90 26.93 -5.04
CA GLN A 23 -8.18 25.82 -4.14
C GLN A 23 -7.90 24.46 -4.81
N ARG A 24 -8.35 24.27 -6.06
CA ARG A 24 -8.14 23.02 -6.81
C ARG A 24 -6.66 22.77 -7.13
N GLU A 25 -5.93 23.82 -7.48
CA GLU A 25 -4.49 23.74 -7.72
C GLU A 25 -3.74 23.31 -6.45
N LYS A 26 -4.11 23.89 -5.31
CA LYS A 26 -3.53 23.50 -4.01
C LYS A 26 -3.82 22.04 -3.66
N GLU A 27 -5.07 21.60 -3.81
CA GLU A 27 -5.47 20.20 -3.57
C GLU A 27 -4.66 19.23 -4.43
N ASN A 28 -4.54 19.51 -5.74
CA ASN A 28 -3.76 18.68 -6.66
C ASN A 28 -2.27 18.63 -6.27
N ASN A 29 -1.67 19.79 -5.95
CA ASN A 29 -0.26 19.86 -5.57
C ASN A 29 0.02 19.10 -4.25
N GLU A 30 -0.91 19.15 -3.29
CA GLU A 30 -0.81 18.38 -2.05
C GLU A 30 -0.92 16.87 -2.32
N GLU A 31 -1.83 16.44 -3.20
CA GLU A 31 -1.96 15.04 -3.62
C GLU A 31 -0.71 14.51 -4.33
N ASP A 32 -0.16 15.29 -5.27
CA ASP A 32 1.06 14.93 -5.99
C ASP A 32 2.27 14.84 -5.06
N ALA A 33 2.41 15.78 -4.13
CA ALA A 33 3.47 15.76 -3.12
C ALA A 33 3.34 14.55 -2.20
N MET A 34 2.12 14.22 -1.75
CA MET A 34 1.86 13.03 -0.94
C MET A 34 2.18 11.74 -1.69
N ARG A 35 1.84 11.67 -2.99
CA ARG A 35 2.12 10.51 -3.84
C ARG A 35 3.63 10.34 -4.07
N LEU A 36 4.32 11.42 -4.41
CA LEU A 36 5.77 11.42 -4.60
C LEU A 36 6.51 11.00 -3.33
N ALA A 37 6.10 11.53 -2.17
CA ALA A 37 6.68 11.15 -0.87
C ALA A 37 6.52 9.64 -0.60
N ARG A 38 5.35 9.06 -0.89
CA ARG A 38 5.12 7.61 -0.74
C ARG A 38 6.00 6.78 -1.66
N ILE A 39 6.17 7.19 -2.91
CA ILE A 39 7.04 6.47 -3.86
C ILE A 39 8.49 6.54 -3.39
N ASN A 40 8.96 7.72 -2.99
CA ASN A 40 10.33 7.89 -2.50
C ASN A 40 10.58 7.12 -1.20
N ASP A 41 9.61 7.05 -0.29
CA ASP A 41 9.69 6.22 0.91
C ASP A 41 9.82 4.73 0.57
N ARG A 42 9.16 4.26 -0.49
CA ARG A 42 9.31 2.88 -1.01
C ARG A 42 10.67 2.68 -1.65
N PHE A 43 11.08 3.58 -2.54
CA PHE A 43 12.39 3.51 -3.21
C PHE A 43 13.55 3.54 -2.23
N LYS A 44 13.43 4.32 -1.14
CA LYS A 44 14.41 4.31 -0.05
C LYS A 44 14.49 2.95 0.66
N ARG A 45 13.37 2.24 0.83
CA ARG A 45 13.35 0.87 1.40
C ARG A 45 13.93 -0.15 0.42
N GLU A 46 13.70 0.03 -0.88
CA GLU A 46 14.20 -0.83 -1.94
C GLU A 46 15.65 -0.50 -2.37
N GLY A 47 16.26 0.57 -1.85
CA GLY A 47 17.60 1.02 -2.22
C GLY A 47 17.71 1.66 -3.61
N LYS A 48 16.57 2.05 -4.21
CA LYS A 48 16.49 2.71 -5.52
C LYS A 48 16.70 4.23 -5.41
N PRO A 49 17.15 4.90 -6.50
CA PRO A 49 17.30 6.36 -6.51
C PRO A 49 15.94 7.05 -6.32
N LEU A 50 15.93 8.11 -5.50
CA LEU A 50 14.72 8.90 -5.27
C LEU A 50 14.33 9.68 -6.53
N LEU A 51 13.03 9.79 -6.79
CA LEU A 51 12.48 10.59 -7.86
C LEU A 51 12.37 12.06 -7.42
N LYS A 52 12.70 12.97 -8.35
CA LYS A 52 12.58 14.42 -8.12
C LYS A 52 11.19 14.91 -8.48
N LYS A 53 10.55 14.30 -9.48
CA LYS A 53 9.20 14.62 -9.93
C LYS A 53 8.38 13.35 -10.12
N LEU A 54 7.06 13.49 -10.08
CA LEU A 54 6.15 12.39 -10.35
C LEU A 54 6.23 11.92 -11.81
N ASP A 55 6.58 12.81 -12.74
CA ASP A 55 6.77 12.51 -14.17
C ASP A 55 7.99 11.63 -14.46
N ASP A 56 8.96 11.59 -13.54
CA ASP A 56 10.15 10.74 -13.66
C ASP A 56 9.82 9.27 -13.33
N LEU A 57 8.58 8.98 -12.90
CA LEU A 57 8.12 7.63 -12.65
C LEU A 57 7.99 6.87 -13.98
N PRO A 58 8.67 5.72 -14.14
CA PRO A 58 8.56 4.91 -15.36
C PRO A 58 7.10 4.51 -15.61
N LYS A 59 6.64 4.54 -16.87
CA LYS A 59 5.26 4.17 -17.24
C LYS A 59 4.94 2.68 -16.97
N ASP A 60 5.97 1.87 -16.88
CA ASP A 60 5.98 0.46 -16.52
C ASP A 60 6.13 0.22 -15.01
N TYR A 61 6.10 1.28 -14.19
CA TYR A 61 6.15 1.14 -12.73
C TYR A 61 4.93 0.35 -12.22
N GLN A 62 5.22 -0.81 -11.63
CA GLN A 62 4.23 -1.62 -10.95
C GLN A 62 4.25 -1.27 -9.46
N GLU A 63 3.09 -0.85 -8.95
CA GLU A 63 2.93 -0.69 -7.51
C GLU A 63 2.99 -2.08 -6.85
N PRO A 64 3.72 -2.24 -5.72
CA PRO A 64 3.69 -3.47 -4.96
C PRO A 64 2.27 -3.76 -4.49
N ASP A 65 1.87 -5.04 -4.53
CA ASP A 65 0.58 -5.53 -4.05
C ASP A 65 0.70 -5.99 -2.59
N PRO A 66 0.35 -5.14 -1.61
CA PRO A 66 0.55 -5.48 -0.21
C PRO A 66 -0.44 -6.55 0.25
N TYR A 67 -1.58 -6.73 -0.44
CA TYR A 67 -2.56 -7.74 -0.05
C TYR A 67 -2.12 -9.12 -0.50
N LEU A 68 -1.55 -9.24 -1.70
CA LEU A 68 -0.96 -10.49 -2.17
C LEU A 68 0.23 -10.91 -1.29
N ASP A 69 1.15 -9.99 -1.01
CA ASP A 69 2.34 -10.29 -0.18
C ASP A 69 1.95 -10.76 1.23
N GLU A 70 0.97 -10.12 1.87
CA GLU A 70 0.46 -10.57 3.17
C GLU A 70 -0.30 -11.90 3.07
N THR A 71 -1.04 -12.14 1.98
CA THR A 71 -1.72 -13.42 1.74
C THR A 71 -0.73 -14.58 1.59
N VAL A 72 0.40 -14.36 0.92
CA VAL A 72 1.47 -15.36 0.81
C VAL A 72 2.01 -15.74 2.19
N LYS A 73 2.23 -14.78 3.08
CA LYS A 73 2.68 -15.06 4.46
C LYS A 73 1.64 -15.86 5.23
N ILE A 74 0.37 -15.47 5.16
CA ILE A 74 -0.73 -16.22 5.80
C ILE A 74 -0.78 -17.66 5.28
N ALA A 75 -0.58 -17.87 3.98
CA ALA A 75 -0.56 -19.20 3.39
C ALA A 75 0.65 -20.03 3.84
N LEU A 76 1.83 -19.41 4.00
CA LEU A 76 3.01 -20.07 4.55
C LEU A 76 2.80 -20.45 6.02
N ASP A 77 2.22 -19.55 6.82
CA ASP A 77 1.86 -19.83 8.21
C ASP A 77 0.90 -21.02 8.29
N LEU A 78 -0.12 -21.07 7.43
CA LEU A 78 -1.04 -22.20 7.34
C LEU A 78 -0.31 -23.50 6.97
N ALA A 79 0.59 -23.47 5.99
CA ALA A 79 1.36 -24.64 5.57
C ALA A 79 2.26 -25.16 6.70
N HIS A 80 2.89 -24.29 7.48
CA HIS A 80 3.66 -24.68 8.65
C HIS A 80 2.78 -25.33 9.72
N LEU A 81 1.60 -24.76 10.01
CA LEU A 81 0.64 -25.35 10.95
C LEU A 81 0.10 -26.71 10.47
N GLU A 82 -0.07 -26.90 9.16
CA GLU A 82 -0.47 -28.19 8.59
C GLU A 82 0.66 -29.22 8.61
N GLN A 83 1.93 -28.81 8.54
CA GLN A 83 3.09 -29.70 8.67
C GLN A 83 3.35 -30.15 10.11
N GLU A 84 2.95 -29.38 11.11
CA GLU A 84 3.07 -29.77 12.52
C GLU A 84 1.95 -30.74 12.97
N LYS A 85 0.74 -30.63 12.41
CA LYS A 85 -0.38 -31.56 12.68
C LYS A 85 -0.14 -33.05 12.43
N PRO A 86 0.58 -33.51 11.38
CA PRO A 86 0.87 -34.94 11.19
C PRO A 86 1.79 -35.52 12.26
N ALA A 87 2.56 -34.71 13.01
CA ALA A 87 3.35 -35.20 14.14
C ALA A 87 2.48 -35.51 15.38
N GLU A 88 1.39 -34.76 15.58
CA GLU A 88 0.50 -34.91 16.73
C GLU A 88 -0.49 -36.07 16.55
N GLN A 89 -0.96 -36.31 15.30
CA GLN A 89 -1.78 -37.48 14.97
C GLN A 89 -1.00 -38.80 14.99
N ALA A 90 0.31 -38.78 14.76
CA ALA A 90 1.17 -39.95 14.91
C ALA A 90 1.50 -40.29 16.38
N ALA A 91 1.43 -39.31 17.28
CA ALA A 91 1.66 -39.50 18.72
C ALA A 91 0.41 -39.94 19.48
N ALA A 92 -0.79 -39.59 19.01
CA ALA A 92 -2.07 -40.01 19.61
C ALA A 92 -2.52 -41.43 19.20
N GLY A 93 -1.76 -42.11 18.34
CA GLY A 93 -2.06 -43.45 17.82
C GLY A 93 -1.19 -44.59 18.38
N LYS A 94 -0.50 -44.40 19.52
CA LYS A 94 0.23 -45.46 20.24
C LYS A 94 -0.33 -45.69 21.63
#